data_AF-A0A561SZ90-F1
#
_entry.id   AF-A0A561SZ90-F1
#
_cell.length_a   1.000
_cell.length_b   1.000
_cell.length_c   1.000
_cell.angle_alpha   90.00
_cell.angle_beta   90.00
_cell.angle_gamma   90.00
#
_symmetry.space_group_name_H-M   'P 1'
#
loop_
_entity.id
_entity.type
_entity.pdbx_description
1 polymer ?
#
loop_
_entity_poly.entity_id
_entity_poly.type
_entity_poly.pdbx_seq_one_letter_code
_entity_poly.pdbx_strand_id
1 'polypeptide(L)'
;MRVDVLDSYTGHVDPGGAAIRRDLESLSITKISVGPMDNNAYLLVCRATNEALLIDAANEPDRLADLVGADDGRPELNHLVTTHRHHDHWQALGAVAGMFQTRQIAHPLDAPELPIPMDELVEHGDTVRFGEIELEVVHLRGHTSGSIALVYRDPAPGGYPHLFTGDSLFPGGHGKTATTEDHVQLMDDLEERIFGPLPDETWFYPGHGDDSTLGAERPHLGEWRERGW
;
A
#
# COMPACT_ATOMS: atom_id res chain seq x y z
N MET A 1 21.69 7.35 6.40
CA MET A 1 22.51 6.16 6.75
C MET A 1 21.83 5.05 5.99
N ARG A 2 22.53 4.35 5.09
CA ARG A 2 21.88 3.41 4.16
C ARG A 2 20.94 2.47 4.93
N VAL A 3 19.70 2.38 4.47
CA VAL A 3 18.72 1.45 5.04
C VAL A 3 19.18 0.03 4.71
N ASP A 4 19.32 -0.81 5.73
CA ASP A 4 19.55 -2.24 5.52
C ASP A 4 18.28 -2.89 4.98
N VAL A 5 18.42 -3.75 3.96
CA VAL A 5 17.32 -4.51 3.36
C VAL A 5 17.59 -6.00 3.56
N LEU A 6 16.69 -6.68 4.27
CA LEU A 6 16.80 -8.11 4.55
C LEU A 6 15.92 -8.90 3.57
N ASP A 7 16.45 -10.02 3.03
CA ASP A 7 15.69 -10.91 2.16
C ASP A 7 14.83 -11.94 2.92
N SER A 8 14.86 -11.92 4.25
CA SER A 8 13.99 -12.72 5.11
C SER A 8 12.67 -11.99 5.37
N TYR A 9 11.65 -12.28 4.57
CA TYR A 9 10.36 -11.62 4.69
C TYR A 9 9.46 -12.26 5.76
N THR A 10 9.19 -11.52 6.83
CA THR A 10 8.32 -11.94 7.95
C THR A 10 6.94 -11.28 7.94
N GLY A 11 6.78 -10.21 7.16
CA GLY A 11 5.61 -9.32 7.21
C GLY A 11 5.63 -8.28 8.34
N HIS A 12 6.70 -8.25 9.15
CA HIS A 12 6.89 -7.30 10.25
C HIS A 12 8.15 -6.46 10.04
N VAL A 13 8.07 -5.17 10.37
CA VAL A 13 9.21 -4.24 10.37
C VAL A 13 9.17 -3.41 11.65
N ASP A 14 10.34 -3.11 12.21
CA ASP A 14 10.45 -2.26 13.39
C ASP A 14 10.64 -0.77 12.99
N PRO A 15 10.08 0.18 13.76
CA PRO A 15 10.40 1.60 13.63
C PRO A 15 11.90 1.87 13.65
N GLY A 16 12.41 2.52 12.59
CA GLY A 16 13.84 2.79 12.42
C GLY A 16 14.71 1.55 12.13
N GLY A 17 14.13 0.36 12.03
CA GLY A 17 14.80 -0.91 11.79
C GLY A 17 15.24 -1.13 10.34
N ALA A 18 15.51 -2.38 9.97
CA ALA A 18 15.76 -2.75 8.58
C ALA A 18 14.45 -2.80 7.78
N ALA A 19 14.53 -2.54 6.47
CA ALA A 19 13.47 -2.92 5.55
C ALA A 19 13.55 -4.43 5.26
N ILE A 20 12.42 -5.02 4.84
CA ILE A 20 12.37 -6.43 4.43
C ILE A 20 11.86 -6.54 3.00
N ARG A 21 12.43 -7.46 2.23
CA ARG A 21 12.09 -7.66 0.82
C ARG A 21 11.57 -9.07 0.56
N ARG A 22 10.49 -9.14 -0.22
CA ARG A 22 9.94 -10.35 -0.83
C ARG A 22 10.10 -10.23 -2.34
N ASP A 23 10.80 -11.19 -2.93
CA ASP A 23 10.94 -11.28 -4.38
C ASP A 23 9.95 -12.31 -4.94
N LEU A 24 9.06 -11.86 -5.81
CA LEU A 24 8.20 -12.67 -6.69
C LEU A 24 8.88 -12.80 -8.05
N GLU A 25 8.30 -13.55 -9.00
CA GLU A 25 8.89 -13.73 -10.34
C GLU A 25 9.11 -12.39 -11.06
N SER A 26 8.07 -11.56 -11.14
CA SER A 26 8.12 -10.28 -11.88
C SER A 26 8.25 -9.04 -10.99
N LEU A 27 7.95 -9.15 -9.69
CA LEU A 27 7.86 -8.02 -8.76
C LEU A 27 8.67 -8.25 -7.48
N SER A 28 9.45 -7.26 -7.08
CA SER A 28 10.02 -7.18 -5.72
C SER A 28 9.17 -6.25 -4.87
N ILE A 29 8.79 -6.70 -3.67
CA ILE A 29 8.01 -5.94 -2.69
C ILE A 29 8.91 -5.67 -1.48
N THR A 30 9.23 -4.41 -1.20
CA THR A 30 10.04 -4.04 -0.05
C THR A 30 9.22 -3.22 0.93
N LYS A 31 9.08 -3.71 2.17
CA LYS A 31 8.35 -3.07 3.26
C LYS A 31 9.33 -2.35 4.18
N ILE A 32 8.99 -1.14 4.61
CA ILE A 32 9.75 -0.36 5.58
C ILE A 32 8.81 0.35 6.54
N SER A 33 9.18 0.45 7.81
CA SER A 33 8.52 1.33 8.79
C SER A 33 9.16 2.72 8.76
N VAL A 34 8.32 3.75 8.74
CA VAL A 34 8.71 5.16 8.79
C VAL A 34 7.88 5.95 9.81
N GLY A 35 8.53 6.96 10.40
CA GLY A 35 7.89 7.94 11.26
C GLY A 35 7.50 7.41 12.65
N PRO A 36 7.00 8.30 13.52
CA PRO A 36 6.68 7.96 14.91
C PRO A 36 5.38 7.14 15.07
N MET A 37 4.59 7.02 14.00
CA MET A 37 3.31 6.30 13.96
C MET A 37 3.47 4.88 13.39
N ASP A 38 4.71 4.44 13.10
CA ASP A 38 5.00 3.12 12.55
C ASP A 38 4.23 2.86 11.24
N ASN A 39 4.23 3.85 10.35
CA ASN A 39 3.59 3.72 9.03
C ASN A 39 4.44 2.79 8.16
N ASN A 40 3.79 1.87 7.50
CA ASN A 40 4.40 1.07 6.45
C ASN A 40 4.42 1.85 5.14
N ALA A 41 5.58 1.89 4.50
CA ALA A 41 5.71 2.25 3.10
C ALA A 41 6.18 1.03 2.28
N TYR A 42 5.76 0.96 1.02
CA TYR A 42 6.06 -0.18 0.16
C TYR A 42 6.73 0.26 -1.14
N LEU A 43 8.00 -0.10 -1.33
CA LEU A 43 8.70 0.08 -2.60
C LEU A 43 8.49 -1.18 -3.45
N LEU A 44 7.79 -1.01 -4.57
CA LEU A 44 7.53 -2.03 -5.57
C LEU A 44 8.48 -1.83 -6.74
N VAL A 45 9.20 -2.88 -7.14
CA VAL A 45 10.16 -2.83 -8.24
C VAL A 45 9.82 -3.89 -9.28
N CYS A 46 9.60 -3.46 -10.52
CA CYS A 46 9.47 -4.34 -11.67
C CYS A 46 10.84 -4.98 -11.95
N ARG A 47 10.96 -6.30 -11.79
CA ARG A 47 12.24 -6.99 -11.92
C ARG A 47 12.79 -7.04 -13.35
N ALA A 48 11.92 -6.89 -14.35
CA ALA A 48 12.29 -6.89 -15.76
C ALA A 48 12.85 -5.53 -16.22
N THR A 49 12.29 -4.43 -15.73
CA THR A 49 12.58 -3.06 -16.23
C THR A 49 13.33 -2.20 -15.23
N ASN A 50 13.38 -2.60 -13.96
CA ASN A 50 13.88 -1.82 -12.83
C ASN A 50 13.05 -0.55 -12.52
N GLU A 51 11.90 -0.35 -13.19
CA GLU A 51 10.94 0.70 -12.83
C GLU A 51 10.31 0.43 -11.46
N ALA A 52 10.05 1.50 -10.72
CA ALA A 52 9.55 1.43 -9.36
C ALA A 52 8.36 2.35 -9.10
N LEU A 53 7.55 1.89 -8.15
CA LEU A 53 6.43 2.60 -7.55
C LEU A 53 6.56 2.53 -6.02
N LEU A 54 6.38 3.66 -5.34
CA LEU A 54 6.31 3.71 -3.88
C LEU A 54 4.87 3.98 -3.44
N ILE A 55 4.36 3.12 -2.56
CA ILE A 55 3.05 3.28 -1.92
C ILE A 55 3.26 3.97 -0.58
N ASP A 56 2.51 5.04 -0.35
CA ASP A 56 2.49 5.88 0.84
C ASP A 56 3.88 6.41 1.24
N ALA A 57 4.25 7.56 0.67
CA ALA A 57 5.37 8.36 1.15
C ALA A 57 5.01 9.03 2.49
N ALA A 58 4.87 8.19 3.51
CA ALA A 58 4.28 8.50 4.81
C ALA A 58 5.10 9.48 5.63
N ASN A 59 6.37 9.17 5.90
CA ASN A 59 7.26 10.00 6.70
C ASN A 59 8.73 9.73 6.32
N GLU A 60 9.67 10.42 6.99
CA GLU A 60 11.11 10.22 6.87
C GLU A 60 11.62 10.20 5.42
N PRO A 61 11.53 11.32 4.68
CA PRO A 61 11.87 11.36 3.25
C PRO A 61 13.29 10.90 2.96
N ASP A 62 14.25 11.20 3.84
CA ASP A 62 15.64 10.76 3.69
C ASP A 62 15.77 9.23 3.82
N ARG A 63 14.94 8.60 4.66
CA ARG A 63 14.93 7.15 4.85
C ARG A 63 14.30 6.44 3.65
N LEU A 64 13.23 7.00 3.10
CA LEU A 64 12.63 6.53 1.85
C LEU A 64 13.60 6.69 0.67
N ALA A 65 14.32 7.82 0.60
CA ALA A 65 15.36 8.02 -0.41
C ALA A 65 16.53 7.05 -0.24
N ASP A 66 16.98 6.80 0.99
CA ASP A 66 18.01 5.81 1.31
C ASP A 66 17.57 4.38 0.94
N LEU A 67 16.27 4.05 1.06
CA LEU A 67 15.69 2.78 0.62
C LEU A 67 15.73 2.63 -0.91
N VAL A 68 15.37 3.67 -1.65
CA VAL A 68 15.47 3.68 -3.13
C VAL A 68 16.93 3.57 -3.54
N GLY A 69 17.84 4.22 -2.83
CA GLY A 69 19.27 4.22 -3.10
C GLY A 69 19.71 5.36 -4.02
N ALA A 70 21.03 5.47 -4.20
CA ALA A 70 21.67 6.57 -4.95
C ALA A 70 22.73 6.09 -5.95
N ASP A 71 22.93 4.78 -6.10
CA ASP A 71 23.87 4.21 -7.06
C ASP A 71 23.23 4.11 -8.46
N ASP A 72 24.06 3.95 -9.49
CA ASP A 72 23.61 3.89 -10.90
C ASP A 72 22.70 2.68 -11.19
N GLY A 73 22.63 1.69 -10.28
CA GLY A 73 21.80 0.50 -10.41
C GLY A 73 20.50 0.55 -9.60
N ARG A 74 20.20 1.67 -8.93
CA ARG A 74 19.00 1.80 -8.10
C ARG A 74 17.71 1.64 -8.92
N PRO A 75 16.59 1.23 -8.31
CA PRO A 75 15.28 1.29 -8.95
C PRO A 75 14.93 2.70 -9.46
N GLU A 76 14.30 2.76 -10.63
CA GLU A 76 13.79 4.00 -11.23
C GLU A 76 12.42 4.33 -10.62
N LEU A 77 12.43 4.99 -9.46
CA LEU A 77 11.21 5.43 -8.81
C LEU A 77 10.52 6.52 -9.64
N ASN A 78 9.50 6.12 -10.40
CA ASN A 78 8.77 6.99 -11.33
C ASN A 78 7.34 7.27 -10.85
N HIS A 79 6.81 6.49 -9.90
CA HIS A 79 5.41 6.59 -9.46
C HIS A 79 5.29 6.64 -7.94
N LEU A 80 4.35 7.46 -7.46
CA LEU A 80 3.90 7.47 -6.06
C LEU A 80 2.40 7.26 -6.03
N VAL A 81 1.93 6.28 -5.26
CA VAL A 81 0.51 6.13 -4.95
C VAL A 81 0.31 6.49 -3.48
N THR A 82 -0.62 7.40 -3.21
CA THR A 82 -1.12 7.66 -1.86
C THR A 82 -2.46 6.95 -1.70
N THR A 83 -2.54 6.00 -0.77
CA THR A 83 -3.72 5.16 -0.56
C THR A 83 -4.91 5.95 -0.05
N HIS A 84 -4.67 6.94 0.82
CA HIS A 84 -5.71 7.80 1.39
C HIS A 84 -5.14 9.09 2.00
N ARG A 85 -6.03 10.04 2.32
CA ARG A 85 -5.67 11.41 2.71
C ARG A 85 -5.18 11.63 4.14
N HIS A 86 -5.10 10.61 5.01
CA HIS A 86 -4.67 10.89 6.38
C HIS A 86 -3.22 11.37 6.42
N HIS A 87 -3.00 12.34 7.29
CA HIS A 87 -1.78 13.14 7.30
C HIS A 87 -0.52 12.30 7.41
N ASP A 88 -0.54 11.24 8.21
CA ASP A 88 0.58 10.34 8.44
C ASP A 88 0.93 9.45 7.23
N HIS A 89 0.09 9.38 6.20
CA HIS A 89 0.36 8.62 4.96
C HIS A 89 1.05 9.43 3.84
N TRP A 90 1.23 10.74 4.02
CA TRP A 90 1.78 11.58 2.96
C TRP A 90 2.79 12.64 3.40
N GLN A 91 3.25 12.65 4.65
CA GLN A 91 4.12 13.74 5.17
C GLN A 91 5.43 13.88 4.39
N ALA A 92 5.94 12.78 3.81
CA ALA A 92 7.13 12.79 2.95
C ALA A 92 6.82 12.97 1.46
N LEU A 93 5.56 12.94 1.03
CA LEU A 93 5.12 12.96 -0.37
C LEU A 93 5.77 14.10 -1.17
N GLY A 94 5.67 15.34 -0.69
CA GLY A 94 6.25 16.50 -1.39
C GLY A 94 7.77 16.42 -1.56
N ALA A 95 8.46 15.94 -0.53
CA ALA A 95 9.92 15.81 -0.56
C ALA A 95 10.38 14.69 -1.50
N VAL A 96 9.76 13.50 -1.40
CA VAL A 96 10.08 12.35 -2.25
C VAL A 96 9.73 12.63 -3.72
N ALA A 97 8.56 13.22 -3.98
CA ALA A 97 8.20 13.67 -5.34
C ALA A 97 9.21 14.67 -5.90
N GLY A 98 9.66 15.63 -5.08
CA GLY A 98 10.70 16.58 -5.47
C GLY A 98 12.06 15.94 -5.76
N MET A 99 12.47 14.94 -4.97
CA MET A 99 13.75 14.24 -5.14
C MET A 99 13.79 13.38 -6.40
N PHE A 100 12.70 12.67 -6.70
CA PHE A 100 12.66 11.66 -7.75
C PHE A 100 11.86 12.09 -9.00
N GLN A 101 11.16 13.22 -8.95
CA GLN A 101 10.32 13.72 -10.05
C GLN A 101 9.29 12.69 -10.51
N THR A 102 8.61 12.06 -9.53
CA THR A 102 7.63 11.01 -9.79
C THR A 102 6.35 11.56 -10.42
N ARG A 103 5.49 10.64 -10.87
CA ARG A 103 4.07 10.84 -11.14
C ARG A 103 3.27 10.54 -9.87
N GLN A 104 2.47 11.48 -9.40
CA GLN A 104 1.64 11.33 -8.20
C GLN A 104 0.23 10.81 -8.55
N ILE A 105 -0.20 9.76 -7.86
CA ILE A 105 -1.44 9.03 -8.10
C ILE A 105 -2.25 8.95 -6.79
N ALA A 106 -3.53 9.30 -6.85
CA ALA A 106 -4.46 9.11 -5.74
C ALA A 106 -5.92 9.08 -6.21
N HIS A 107 -6.84 8.77 -5.31
CA HIS A 107 -8.26 8.84 -5.58
C HIS A 107 -8.76 10.30 -5.65
N PRO A 108 -9.68 10.66 -6.57
CA PRO A 108 -10.19 12.03 -6.71
C PRO A 108 -10.86 12.61 -5.46
N LEU A 109 -11.45 11.77 -4.61
CA LEU A 109 -12.10 12.22 -3.36
C LEU A 109 -11.11 12.60 -2.24
N ASP A 110 -9.88 12.08 -2.30
CA ASP A 110 -8.86 12.31 -1.28
C ASP A 110 -7.76 13.26 -1.78
N ALA A 111 -7.52 13.32 -3.10
CA ALA A 111 -6.54 14.19 -3.74
C ALA A 111 -6.60 15.68 -3.32
N PRO A 112 -7.76 16.32 -3.10
CA PRO A 112 -7.83 17.73 -2.68
C PRO A 112 -7.19 18.02 -1.31
N GLU A 113 -7.00 17.01 -0.48
CA GLU A 113 -6.46 17.12 0.89
C GLU A 113 -4.94 16.83 0.92
N LEU A 114 -4.36 16.40 -0.21
CA LEU A 114 -2.94 16.12 -0.33
C LEU A 114 -2.12 17.41 -0.51
N PRO A 115 -0.87 17.45 -0.01
CA PRO A 115 -0.08 18.68 0.07
C PRO A 115 0.47 19.15 -1.29
N ILE A 116 0.39 18.31 -2.32
CA ILE A 116 0.85 18.60 -3.69
C ILE A 116 -0.19 18.10 -4.71
N PRO A 117 -0.24 18.68 -5.92
CA PRO A 117 -1.15 18.22 -6.98
C PRO A 117 -0.92 16.76 -7.36
N MET A 118 -1.99 16.04 -7.67
CA MET A 118 -1.92 14.69 -8.25
C MET A 118 -1.88 14.80 -9.77
N ASP A 119 -0.98 14.04 -10.41
CA ASP A 119 -0.86 13.97 -11.87
C ASP A 119 -1.89 13.04 -12.49
N GLU A 120 -2.33 12.03 -11.73
CA GLU A 120 -3.25 11.00 -12.17
C GLU A 120 -4.25 10.68 -11.05
N LEU A 121 -5.52 10.65 -11.43
CA LEU A 121 -6.63 10.34 -10.54
C LEU A 121 -7.21 8.99 -10.94
N VAL A 122 -7.35 8.09 -9.98
CA VAL A 122 -7.81 6.71 -10.21
C VAL A 122 -9.04 6.38 -9.38
N GLU A 123 -9.94 5.60 -9.96
CA GLU A 123 -11.18 5.11 -9.35
C GLU A 123 -11.22 3.57 -9.33
N HIS A 124 -12.29 3.01 -8.76
CA HIS A 124 -12.49 1.56 -8.73
C HIS A 124 -12.49 0.96 -10.14
N GLY A 125 -11.69 -0.09 -10.34
CA GLY A 125 -11.58 -0.80 -11.62
C GLY A 125 -10.56 -0.20 -12.58
N ASP A 126 -9.95 0.94 -12.24
CA ASP A 126 -8.78 1.45 -12.97
C ASP A 126 -7.54 0.59 -12.69
N THR A 127 -6.46 0.87 -13.43
CA THR A 127 -5.17 0.22 -13.25
C THR A 127 -4.06 1.24 -13.14
N VAL A 128 -3.12 1.00 -12.22
CA VAL A 128 -1.85 1.72 -12.12
C VAL A 128 -0.75 0.84 -12.71
N ARG A 129 0.05 1.40 -13.62
CA ARG A 129 1.09 0.66 -14.34
C ARG A 129 2.47 1.29 -14.16
N PHE A 130 3.49 0.45 -14.03
CA PHE A 130 4.90 0.83 -14.03
C PHE A 130 5.75 -0.34 -14.52
N GLY A 131 6.66 -0.09 -15.45
CA GLY A 131 7.34 -1.17 -16.17
C GLY A 131 6.35 -2.17 -16.80
N GLU A 132 6.50 -3.45 -16.45
CA GLU A 132 5.59 -4.54 -16.86
C GLU A 132 4.56 -4.90 -15.78
N ILE A 133 4.49 -4.14 -14.67
CA ILE A 133 3.58 -4.40 -13.56
C ILE A 133 2.27 -3.64 -13.75
N GLU A 134 1.16 -4.32 -13.48
CA GLU A 134 -0.18 -3.76 -13.40
C GLU A 134 -0.74 -3.99 -12.00
N LEU A 135 -1.28 -2.92 -11.40
CA LEU A 135 -1.99 -2.94 -10.13
C LEU A 135 -3.45 -2.54 -10.38
N GLU A 136 -4.40 -3.40 -10.03
CA GLU A 136 -5.83 -3.07 -10.09
C GLU A 136 -6.20 -2.18 -8.90
N VAL A 137 -6.98 -1.13 -9.15
CA VAL A 137 -7.42 -0.18 -8.11
C VAL A 137 -8.77 -0.61 -7.54
N VAL A 138 -8.83 -0.77 -6.22
CA VAL A 138 -10.06 -1.08 -5.49
C VAL A 138 -10.40 0.06 -4.54
N HIS A 139 -11.44 0.83 -4.84
CA HIS A 139 -11.98 1.82 -3.91
C HIS A 139 -12.65 1.15 -2.70
N LEU A 140 -12.25 1.53 -1.50
CA LEU A 140 -12.75 1.01 -0.22
C LEU A 140 -13.21 2.16 0.67
N ARG A 141 -14.51 2.44 0.68
CA ARG A 141 -15.07 3.63 1.34
C ARG A 141 -15.28 3.39 2.82
N GLY A 142 -14.83 4.34 3.64
CA GLY A 142 -15.25 4.45 5.04
C GLY A 142 -14.14 4.88 5.98
N HIS A 143 -12.91 4.39 5.78
CA HIS A 143 -11.77 4.93 6.52
C HIS A 143 -11.51 6.39 6.11
N THR A 144 -11.44 6.62 4.80
CA THR A 144 -11.69 7.93 4.18
C THR A 144 -12.70 7.77 3.05
N SER A 145 -13.17 8.89 2.49
CA SER A 145 -14.06 8.89 1.32
C SER A 145 -13.38 8.35 0.06
N GLY A 146 -12.06 8.51 -0.05
CA GLY A 146 -11.27 8.12 -1.22
C GLY A 146 -10.21 7.07 -0.94
N SER A 147 -10.33 6.23 0.09
CA SER A 147 -9.32 5.20 0.34
C SER A 147 -9.31 4.19 -0.82
N ILE A 148 -8.12 3.86 -1.32
CA ILE A 148 -7.92 2.83 -2.34
C ILE A 148 -6.99 1.74 -1.82
N ALA A 149 -7.25 0.53 -2.26
CA ALA A 149 -6.32 -0.58 -2.21
C ALA A 149 -5.80 -0.91 -3.61
N LEU A 150 -4.63 -1.54 -3.69
CA LEU A 150 -3.99 -1.94 -4.95
C LEU A 150 -3.81 -3.46 -4.97
N VAL A 151 -4.28 -4.11 -6.04
CA VAL A 151 -4.13 -5.56 -6.22
C VAL A 151 -3.11 -5.83 -7.31
N TYR A 152 -2.01 -6.48 -6.94
CA TYR A 152 -1.14 -7.15 -7.91
C TYR A 152 -1.58 -8.61 -8.07
N ARG A 153 -1.87 -9.04 -9.30
CA ARG A 153 -2.09 -10.46 -9.61
C ARG A 153 -0.80 -11.08 -10.09
N ASP A 154 -0.14 -11.87 -9.23
CA ASP A 154 1.10 -12.55 -9.60
C ASP A 154 0.83 -13.53 -10.77
N PRO A 155 1.42 -13.30 -11.96
CA PRO A 155 1.19 -14.15 -13.12
C PRO A 155 1.98 -15.45 -13.08
N ALA A 156 2.87 -15.63 -12.09
CA ALA A 156 3.68 -16.84 -11.96
C ALA A 156 2.79 -18.10 -11.82
N PRO A 157 3.22 -19.27 -12.33
CA PRO A 157 2.51 -20.52 -12.09
C PRO A 157 2.38 -20.83 -10.59
N GLY A 158 1.15 -20.83 -10.08
CA GLY A 158 0.87 -20.99 -8.65
C GLY A 158 1.04 -19.70 -7.82
N GLY A 159 1.24 -18.56 -8.47
CA GLY A 159 1.17 -17.24 -7.87
C GLY A 159 -0.23 -16.92 -7.34
N TYR A 160 -0.28 -16.02 -6.37
CA TYR A 160 -1.51 -15.56 -5.71
C TYR A 160 -1.53 -14.02 -5.66
N PRO A 161 -2.71 -13.41 -5.48
CA PRO A 161 -2.80 -11.96 -5.42
C PRO A 161 -2.09 -11.36 -4.19
N HIS A 162 -1.67 -10.11 -4.36
CA HIS A 162 -0.96 -9.30 -3.38
C HIS A 162 -1.68 -7.95 -3.26
N LEU A 163 -2.22 -7.66 -2.08
CA LEU A 163 -3.15 -6.56 -1.84
C LEU A 163 -2.55 -5.50 -0.91
N PHE A 164 -2.34 -4.28 -1.37
CA PHE A 164 -1.89 -3.16 -0.53
C PHE A 164 -3.10 -2.38 -0.07
N THR A 165 -3.38 -2.36 1.23
CA THR A 165 -4.71 -1.99 1.75
C THR A 165 -4.80 -0.59 2.33
N GLY A 166 -3.66 0.10 2.50
CA GLY A 166 -3.60 1.29 3.34
C GLY A 166 -4.26 0.98 4.69
N ASP A 167 -5.15 1.85 5.13
CA ASP A 167 -5.84 1.70 6.41
C ASP A 167 -7.24 1.09 6.30
N SER A 168 -7.59 0.55 5.12
CA SER A 168 -8.88 -0.09 4.90
C SER A 168 -8.96 -1.52 5.45
N LEU A 169 -7.82 -2.20 5.67
CA LEU A 169 -7.77 -3.57 6.20
C LEU A 169 -6.44 -3.84 6.89
N PHE A 170 -6.51 -4.40 8.11
CA PHE A 170 -5.42 -4.87 8.96
C PHE A 170 -5.68 -6.31 9.43
N PRO A 171 -4.67 -7.00 10.01
CA PRO A 171 -4.94 -8.16 10.84
C PRO A 171 -5.91 -7.79 11.97
N GLY A 172 -7.02 -8.51 12.10
CA GLY A 172 -8.05 -8.25 13.11
C GLY A 172 -9.10 -7.18 12.76
N GLY A 173 -9.10 -6.62 11.54
CA GLY A 173 -10.19 -5.84 10.99
C GLY A 173 -9.77 -4.56 10.26
N HIS A 174 -10.74 -3.71 9.92
CA HIS A 174 -10.48 -2.46 9.21
C HIS A 174 -10.04 -1.31 10.14
N GLY A 175 -9.43 -0.27 9.56
CA GLY A 175 -9.03 0.93 10.29
C GLY A 175 -10.20 1.74 10.83
N LYS A 176 -9.90 2.69 11.70
CA LYS A 176 -10.90 3.56 12.33
C LYS A 176 -11.74 4.28 11.27
N THR A 177 -13.05 4.26 11.40
CA THR A 177 -13.99 5.06 10.58
C THR A 177 -14.47 6.29 11.35
N ALA A 178 -15.20 7.23 10.73
CA ALA A 178 -15.72 8.41 11.42
C ALA A 178 -17.13 8.20 11.99
N THR A 179 -17.93 7.38 11.32
CA THR A 179 -19.34 7.12 11.66
C THR A 179 -19.68 5.63 11.57
N THR A 180 -20.85 5.25 12.09
CA THR A 180 -21.40 3.90 11.93
C THR A 180 -21.69 3.61 10.46
N GLU A 181 -22.20 4.60 9.72
CA GLU A 181 -22.45 4.50 8.28
C GLU A 181 -21.15 4.20 7.51
N ASP A 182 -20.06 4.88 7.86
CA ASP A 182 -18.73 4.61 7.27
C ASP A 182 -18.22 3.21 7.60
N HIS A 183 -18.45 2.73 8.83
CA HIS A 183 -18.11 1.36 9.23
C HIS A 183 -18.87 0.32 8.39
N VAL A 184 -20.20 0.47 8.29
CA VAL A 184 -21.04 -0.41 7.47
C VAL A 184 -20.57 -0.37 6.02
N GLN A 185 -20.30 0.82 5.49
CA GLN A 185 -19.86 0.99 4.11
C GLN A 185 -18.50 0.31 3.85
N LEU A 186 -17.56 0.38 4.78
CA LEU A 186 -16.25 -0.26 4.64
C LEU A 186 -16.35 -1.77 4.73
N MET A 187 -17.18 -2.30 5.65
CA MET A 187 -17.43 -3.73 5.72
C MET A 187 -18.10 -4.26 4.45
N ASP A 188 -19.07 -3.53 3.90
CA ASP A 188 -19.72 -3.89 2.63
C ASP A 188 -18.69 -3.91 1.48
N ASP A 189 -17.83 -2.88 1.37
CA ASP A 189 -16.80 -2.82 0.33
C ASP A 189 -15.74 -3.92 0.50
N LEU A 190 -15.32 -4.25 1.73
CA LEU A 190 -14.40 -5.36 1.99
C LEU A 190 -15.00 -6.71 1.59
N GLU A 191 -16.24 -6.98 1.97
CA GLU A 191 -16.93 -8.23 1.62
C GLU A 191 -17.16 -8.35 0.11
N GLU A 192 -17.63 -7.28 -0.55
CA GLU A 192 -17.97 -7.30 -1.97
C GLU A 192 -16.73 -7.28 -2.88
N ARG A 193 -15.71 -6.48 -2.54
CA ARG A 193 -14.61 -6.13 -3.47
C ARG A 193 -13.28 -6.81 -3.14
N ILE A 194 -13.10 -7.27 -1.90
CA ILE A 194 -11.85 -7.92 -1.45
C ILE A 194 -12.11 -9.39 -1.15
N PHE A 195 -12.85 -9.68 -0.08
CA PHE A 195 -13.04 -11.05 0.39
C PHE A 195 -13.87 -11.87 -0.59
N GLY A 196 -14.94 -11.33 -1.17
CA GLY A 196 -15.75 -12.03 -2.17
C GLY A 196 -14.97 -12.53 -3.39
N PRO A 197 -14.22 -11.67 -4.09
CA PRO A 197 -13.54 -12.06 -5.34
C PRO A 197 -12.11 -12.60 -5.17
N LEU A 198 -11.40 -12.32 -4.07
CA LEU A 198 -10.01 -12.73 -3.90
C LEU A 198 -9.87 -14.05 -3.10
N PRO A 199 -8.94 -14.94 -3.49
CA PRO A 199 -8.73 -16.22 -2.83
C PRO A 199 -8.01 -16.07 -1.48
N ASP A 200 -8.06 -17.11 -0.65
CA ASP A 200 -7.54 -17.11 0.73
C ASP A 200 -6.01 -16.98 0.82
N GLU A 201 -5.31 -17.40 -0.22
CA GLU A 201 -3.86 -17.27 -0.37
C GLU A 201 -3.42 -15.82 -0.58
N THR A 202 -4.36 -14.89 -0.84
CA THR A 202 -4.06 -13.47 -1.05
C THR A 202 -3.39 -12.89 0.19
N TRP A 203 -2.15 -12.44 0.02
CA TRP A 203 -1.47 -11.64 1.03
C TRP A 203 -1.96 -10.22 0.99
N PHE A 204 -2.10 -9.59 2.15
CA PHE A 204 -2.35 -8.17 2.23
C PHE A 204 -1.33 -7.42 3.10
N TYR A 205 -1.11 -6.17 2.73
CA TYR A 205 -0.04 -5.29 3.17
C TYR A 205 -0.65 -3.96 3.66
N PRO A 206 -0.87 -3.80 4.98
CA PRO A 206 -1.54 -2.63 5.53
C PRO A 206 -0.65 -1.40 5.63
N GLY A 207 -1.29 -0.25 5.79
CA GLY A 207 -0.67 1.05 6.04
C GLY A 207 0.10 1.13 7.37
N HIS A 208 -0.20 0.23 8.32
CA HIS A 208 0.48 0.07 9.61
C HIS A 208 0.50 -1.38 10.05
N GLY A 209 1.47 -1.74 10.90
CA GLY A 209 1.53 -3.05 11.54
C GLY A 209 1.86 -4.20 10.58
N ASP A 210 1.43 -5.41 10.95
CA ASP A 210 1.85 -6.65 10.30
C ASP A 210 1.05 -6.99 9.05
N ASP A 211 1.66 -7.72 8.13
CA ASP A 211 0.95 -8.35 7.01
C ASP A 211 0.13 -9.55 7.49
N SER A 212 -0.87 -9.95 6.71
CA SER A 212 -1.60 -11.22 6.92
C SER A 212 -2.13 -11.73 5.57
N THR A 213 -2.97 -12.77 5.60
CA THR A 213 -3.65 -13.31 4.42
C THR A 213 -5.15 -13.21 4.58
N LEU A 214 -5.87 -13.07 3.47
CA LEU A 214 -7.33 -13.06 3.50
C LEU A 214 -7.90 -14.35 4.12
N GLY A 215 -7.26 -15.49 3.90
CA GLY A 215 -7.67 -16.77 4.51
C GLY A 215 -7.55 -16.80 6.03
N ALA A 216 -6.53 -16.16 6.60
CA ALA A 216 -6.39 -16.04 8.06
C ALA A 216 -7.50 -15.17 8.66
N GLU A 217 -7.88 -14.10 7.95
CA GLU A 217 -8.82 -13.10 8.48
C GLU A 217 -10.29 -13.39 8.15
N ARG A 218 -10.58 -14.10 7.05
CA ARG A 218 -11.96 -14.34 6.55
C ARG A 218 -12.93 -14.90 7.60
N PRO A 219 -12.53 -15.85 8.48
CA PRO A 219 -13.43 -16.36 9.52
C PRO A 219 -13.94 -15.27 10.50
N HIS A 220 -13.28 -14.12 10.56
CA HIS A 220 -13.56 -13.04 11.50
C HIS A 220 -14.47 -11.94 10.93
N LEU A 221 -14.86 -11.99 9.65
CA LEU A 221 -15.70 -10.95 9.03
C LEU A 221 -17.00 -10.68 9.80
N GLY A 222 -17.68 -11.74 10.26
CA GLY A 222 -18.90 -11.61 11.07
C GLY A 222 -18.63 -10.92 12.40
N GLU A 223 -17.53 -11.25 13.07
CA GLU A 223 -17.11 -10.60 14.32
C GLU A 223 -16.86 -9.11 14.11
N TRP A 224 -16.16 -8.73 13.03
CA TRP A 224 -15.86 -7.33 12.75
C TRP A 224 -17.11 -6.51 12.47
N ARG A 225 -18.07 -7.10 11.75
CA ARG A 225 -19.37 -6.47 11.46
C ARG A 225 -20.21 -6.28 12.72
N GLU A 226 -20.14 -7.23 13.67
CA GLU A 226 -20.88 -7.15 14.94
C GLU A 226 -20.21 -6.21 15.96
N ARG A 227 -18.88 -6.14 15.94
CA ARG A 227 -18.09 -5.31 16.87
C ARG A 227 -18.45 -3.84 16.76
N GLY A 228 -18.84 -3.38 15.56
CA GLY A 228 -19.09 -1.97 15.30
C GLY A 228 -17.82 -1.13 15.39
N TRP A 229 -18.01 0.16 15.63
CA TRP A 229 -16.94 1.18 15.70
C TRP A 229 -16.38 1.36 17.11
#